data_AF-A0A6G8S4U6-F1
#
_entry.id   AF-A0A6G8S4U6-F1
#
_cell.length_a   1.000
_cell.length_b   1.000
_cell.length_c   1.000
_cell.angle_alpha   90.00
_cell.angle_beta   90.00
_cell.angle_gamma   90.00
#
_symmetry.space_group_name_H-M   'P 1'
#
loop_
_entity.id
_entity.type
_entity.pdbx_description
1 polymer ?
#
loop_
_entity_poly.entity_id
_entity_poly.type
_entity_poly.pdbx_seq_one_letter_code
_entity_poly.pdbx_strand_id
1 'polypeptide(L)'
;MYKILNLNKFFKQHPKYPFLNWHIDYDEYCAINLLLLNIVKLKKNTSNDSNWKFKSSYINFRIDGSEGVYYPFGCINHDAQLVLSLGTPRNDEKDFFSMSVSLEKETFYWEAYKYDEVNSNQKFYYELNIYFDTQYDEALLKVDKILDLFFSKKIDELQKLCGYYENGNFSELIIE
;
A
#
# COMPACT_ATOMS: atom_id res chain seq x y z
N MET A 1 -16.63 16.35 2.65
CA MET A 1 -16.52 15.27 1.66
C MET A 1 -15.07 14.80 1.62
N TYR A 2 -14.80 13.52 1.88
CA TYR A 2 -13.43 12.99 1.98
C TYR A 2 -12.73 13.03 0.61
N LYS A 3 -11.50 13.56 0.56
CA LYS A 3 -10.74 13.74 -0.68
C LYS A 3 -10.50 12.39 -1.40
N ILE A 4 -10.24 11.33 -0.64
CA ILE A 4 -10.03 9.99 -1.18
C ILE A 4 -11.27 9.42 -1.88
N LEU A 5 -12.47 9.70 -1.36
CA LEU A 5 -13.73 9.25 -1.98
C LEU A 5 -14.02 10.01 -3.27
N ASN A 6 -13.71 11.30 -3.31
CA ASN A 6 -13.81 12.10 -4.55
C ASN A 6 -12.86 11.59 -5.63
N LEU A 7 -11.63 11.25 -5.24
CA LEU A 7 -10.66 10.64 -6.13
C LEU A 7 -11.21 9.31 -6.67
N ASN A 8 -11.66 8.41 -5.80
CA ASN A 8 -12.20 7.12 -6.23
C ASN A 8 -13.43 7.27 -7.12
N LYS A 9 -14.31 8.25 -6.84
CA LYS A 9 -15.48 8.56 -7.67
C LYS A 9 -15.10 8.92 -9.11
N PHE A 10 -13.98 9.62 -9.31
CA PHE A 10 -13.47 9.89 -10.66
C PHE A 10 -13.05 8.59 -11.37
N PHE A 11 -12.31 7.71 -10.71
CA PHE A 11 -11.89 6.43 -11.31
C PHE A 11 -13.04 5.44 -11.52
N LYS A 12 -14.09 5.49 -10.67
CA LYS A 12 -15.35 4.74 -10.85
C LYS A 12 -16.08 5.08 -12.17
N GLN A 13 -15.73 6.19 -12.83
CA GLN A 13 -16.27 6.54 -14.15
C GLN A 13 -15.54 5.87 -15.33
N HIS A 14 -14.40 5.20 -15.08
CA HIS A 14 -13.65 4.51 -16.12
C HIS A 14 -14.39 3.22 -16.55
N PRO A 15 -14.49 2.91 -17.86
CA PRO A 15 -15.27 1.77 -18.35
C PRO A 15 -14.77 0.40 -17.89
N LYS A 16 -13.48 0.30 -17.55
CA LYS A 16 -12.84 -0.92 -17.00
C LYS A 16 -12.82 -0.98 -15.47
N TYR A 17 -13.50 -0.09 -14.76
CA TYR A 17 -13.58 -0.17 -13.31
C TYR A 17 -14.57 -1.29 -12.90
N PRO A 18 -14.29 -2.12 -11.87
CA PRO A 18 -13.06 -2.20 -11.09
C PRO A 18 -11.90 -2.82 -11.88
N PHE A 19 -10.69 -2.28 -11.71
CA PHE A 19 -9.49 -2.61 -12.50
C PHE A 19 -8.90 -4.00 -12.20
N LEU A 20 -9.68 -5.08 -12.19
CA LEU A 20 -9.29 -6.42 -11.72
C LEU A 20 -8.26 -7.14 -12.60
N ASN A 21 -8.00 -6.66 -13.82
CA ASN A 21 -7.07 -7.24 -14.78
C ASN A 21 -5.78 -6.41 -14.90
N TRP A 22 -5.50 -5.54 -13.94
CA TRP A 22 -4.33 -4.64 -13.94
C TRP A 22 -2.96 -5.34 -14.14
N HIS A 23 -2.88 -6.66 -13.96
CA HIS A 23 -1.66 -7.45 -14.14
C HIS A 23 -1.46 -7.97 -15.59
N ILE A 24 -2.50 -7.94 -16.42
CA ILE A 24 -2.50 -8.44 -17.81
C ILE A 24 -3.05 -7.43 -18.82
N ASP A 25 -3.76 -6.39 -18.37
CA ASP A 25 -4.30 -5.32 -19.21
C ASP A 25 -3.58 -3.99 -18.92
N TYR A 26 -3.03 -3.37 -19.97
CA TYR A 26 -2.22 -2.16 -19.85
C TYR A 26 -3.03 -0.93 -19.42
N ASP A 27 -4.27 -0.79 -19.87
CA ASP A 27 -5.10 0.37 -19.50
C ASP A 27 -5.48 0.29 -18.02
N GLU A 28 -5.87 -0.90 -17.55
CA GLU A 28 -6.15 -1.16 -16.15
C GLU A 28 -4.90 -0.98 -15.29
N TYR A 29 -3.72 -1.45 -15.76
CA TYR A 29 -2.43 -1.21 -15.10
C TYR A 29 -2.15 0.28 -14.90
N CYS A 30 -2.31 1.09 -15.95
CA CYS A 30 -2.10 2.53 -15.87
C CYS A 30 -3.11 3.19 -14.94
N ALA A 31 -4.39 2.83 -15.06
CA ALA A 31 -5.46 3.40 -14.26
C ALA A 31 -5.29 3.08 -12.76
N ILE A 32 -4.95 1.84 -12.40
CA ILE A 32 -4.74 1.48 -10.99
C ILE A 32 -3.52 2.18 -10.41
N ASN A 33 -2.41 2.24 -11.15
CA ASN A 33 -1.20 2.93 -10.68
C ASN A 33 -1.46 4.43 -10.48
N LEU A 34 -2.23 5.06 -11.37
CA LEU A 34 -2.63 6.45 -11.22
C LEU A 34 -3.54 6.65 -10.00
N LEU A 35 -4.51 5.76 -9.77
CA LEU A 35 -5.38 5.82 -8.58
C LEU A 35 -4.54 5.74 -7.30
N LEU A 36 -3.69 4.71 -7.17
CA LEU A 36 -2.87 4.48 -5.98
C LEU A 36 -1.84 5.60 -5.75
N LEU A 37 -1.20 6.09 -6.82
CA LEU A 37 -0.30 7.25 -6.74
C LEU A 37 -1.02 8.49 -6.21
N ASN A 38 -2.25 8.74 -6.68
CA ASN A 38 -3.01 9.91 -6.22
C ASN A 38 -3.49 9.73 -4.77
N ILE A 39 -3.88 8.53 -4.35
CA ILE A 39 -4.20 8.22 -2.94
C ILE A 39 -3.02 8.62 -2.05
N VAL A 40 -1.80 8.21 -2.41
CA VAL A 40 -0.60 8.57 -1.63
C VAL A 40 -0.26 10.05 -1.70
N LYS A 41 -0.40 10.69 -2.87
CA LYS A 41 -0.12 12.13 -3.02
C LYS A 41 -1.07 13.01 -2.21
N LEU A 42 -2.31 12.57 -1.95
CA LEU A 42 -3.22 13.28 -1.06
C LEU A 42 -2.65 13.42 0.37
N LYS A 43 -1.82 12.47 0.78
CA LYS A 43 -1.20 12.40 2.11
C LYS A 43 0.19 13.01 2.13
N LYS A 44 0.97 12.88 1.05
CA LYS A 44 2.34 13.41 1.02
C LYS A 44 2.41 14.93 1.18
N ASN A 45 1.42 15.69 0.71
CA ASN A 45 1.42 17.15 0.87
C ASN A 45 1.40 17.62 2.35
N THR A 46 1.22 16.71 3.33
CA THR A 46 1.33 17.02 4.76
C THR A 46 2.65 16.56 5.40
N SER A 47 3.51 15.78 4.70
CA SER A 47 4.80 15.32 5.23
C SER A 47 5.98 15.99 4.50
N ASN A 48 6.81 16.71 5.26
CA ASN A 48 8.00 17.45 4.77
C ASN A 48 9.15 16.55 4.28
N ASP A 49 8.99 15.24 4.23
CA ASP A 49 10.05 14.33 3.81
C ASP A 49 10.13 14.27 2.28
N SER A 50 11.10 14.97 1.70
CA SER A 50 11.24 15.15 0.25
C SER A 50 11.65 13.89 -0.52
N ASN A 51 12.11 12.84 0.16
CA ASN A 51 12.92 11.78 -0.47
C ASN A 51 12.18 10.46 -0.77
N TRP A 52 10.86 10.54 -0.96
CA TRP A 52 10.07 9.39 -1.42
C TRP A 52 10.37 9.04 -2.89
N LYS A 53 10.75 7.79 -3.12
CA LYS A 53 10.89 7.18 -4.45
C LYS A 53 9.67 6.30 -4.73
N PHE A 54 9.03 6.50 -5.87
CA PHE A 54 7.84 5.76 -6.30
C PHE A 54 8.22 4.74 -7.36
N LYS A 55 7.62 3.55 -7.31
CA LYS A 55 7.69 2.58 -8.40
C LYS A 55 6.33 1.95 -8.66
N SER A 56 6.07 1.70 -9.93
CA SER A 56 5.05 0.77 -10.37
C SER A 56 5.65 -0.64 -10.39
N SER A 57 4.92 -1.62 -9.84
CA SER A 57 5.38 -2.97 -9.47
C SER A 57 6.29 -3.03 -8.23
N TYR A 58 5.72 -3.52 -7.12
CA TYR A 58 6.40 -3.78 -5.85
C TYR A 58 7.44 -4.91 -5.90
N ILE A 59 7.40 -5.80 -6.91
CA ILE A 59 8.38 -6.91 -7.06
C ILE A 59 9.83 -6.40 -6.98
N ASN A 60 10.09 -5.17 -7.40
CA ASN A 60 11.41 -4.54 -7.38
C ASN A 60 11.84 -3.96 -6.00
N PHE A 61 11.01 -4.12 -4.97
CA PHE A 61 11.21 -3.63 -3.60
C PHE A 61 11.01 -4.70 -2.52
N ARG A 62 10.73 -5.93 -2.93
CA ARG A 62 10.30 -7.01 -2.04
C ARG A 62 11.41 -7.47 -1.09
N ILE A 63 11.05 -7.70 0.17
CA ILE A 63 11.81 -8.44 1.18
C ILE A 63 11.38 -9.92 1.15
N ASP A 64 12.31 -10.84 1.40
CA ASP A 64 12.09 -12.30 1.24
C ASP A 64 10.93 -12.80 2.12
N GLY A 65 10.06 -13.69 1.60
CA GLY A 65 8.99 -14.34 2.38
C GLY A 65 7.53 -13.92 2.13
N SER A 66 7.24 -12.78 1.49
CA SER A 66 5.86 -12.36 1.16
C SER A 66 5.28 -13.00 -0.12
N GLU A 67 5.22 -14.33 -0.20
CA GLU A 67 4.72 -15.04 -1.38
C GLU A 67 3.18 -14.98 -1.42
N GLY A 68 2.60 -14.40 -2.47
CA GLY A 68 1.18 -14.60 -2.80
C GLY A 68 0.37 -13.35 -3.16
N VAL A 69 0.74 -12.15 -2.66
CA VAL A 69 -0.02 -10.92 -2.93
C VAL A 69 0.79 -9.97 -3.80
N TYR A 70 0.26 -9.64 -4.98
CA TYR A 70 0.91 -8.71 -5.89
C TYR A 70 0.45 -7.27 -5.63
N TYR A 71 1.39 -6.41 -5.25
CA TYR A 71 1.15 -4.98 -5.03
C TYR A 71 1.53 -4.17 -6.29
N PRO A 72 0.56 -3.60 -7.05
CA PRO A 72 0.86 -2.84 -8.25
C PRO A 72 1.65 -1.55 -7.98
N PHE A 73 1.60 -1.03 -6.74
CA PHE A 73 2.22 0.23 -6.38
C PHE A 73 3.05 0.11 -5.10
N GLY A 74 4.21 0.77 -5.08
CA GLY A 74 4.96 0.96 -3.84
C GLY A 74 5.78 2.25 -3.83
N CYS A 75 6.13 2.71 -2.63
CA CYS A 75 7.07 3.81 -2.44
C CYS A 75 7.97 3.59 -1.22
N ILE A 76 9.18 4.12 -1.29
CA ILE A 76 10.21 3.99 -0.27
C ILE A 76 10.79 5.34 0.10
N ASN A 77 11.10 5.50 1.38
CA ASN A 77 11.90 6.60 1.92
C ASN A 77 13.07 6.02 2.71
N HIS A 78 14.27 6.12 2.14
CA HIS A 78 15.49 5.57 2.76
C HIS A 78 15.93 6.33 4.00
N ASP A 79 15.63 7.62 4.09
CA ASP A 79 16.03 8.45 5.24
C ASP A 79 15.14 8.18 6.45
N ALA A 80 13.84 7.96 6.18
CA ALA A 80 12.87 7.56 7.19
C ALA A 80 12.86 6.05 7.45
N GLN A 81 13.54 5.25 6.63
CA GLN A 81 13.52 3.79 6.66
C GLN A 81 12.09 3.22 6.57
N LEU A 82 11.28 3.75 5.65
CA LEU A 82 9.88 3.37 5.46
C LEU A 82 9.62 2.85 4.05
N VAL A 83 8.82 1.80 3.95
CA VAL A 83 8.30 1.24 2.69
C VAL A 83 6.78 1.14 2.80
N LEU A 84 6.09 1.54 1.73
CA LEU A 84 4.64 1.38 1.58
C LEU A 84 4.36 0.59 0.32
N SER A 85 3.45 -0.37 0.41
CA SER A 85 2.93 -1.14 -0.71
C SER A 85 1.41 -1.11 -0.68
N LEU A 86 0.80 -0.82 -1.84
CA LEU A 86 -0.65 -0.78 -2.00
C LEU A 86 -1.10 -1.84 -3.02
N GLY A 87 -2.02 -2.69 -2.56
CA GLY A 87 -2.49 -3.91 -3.21
C GLY A 87 -3.99 -3.82 -3.46
N THR A 88 -4.45 -4.37 -4.59
CA THR A 88 -5.87 -4.39 -4.96
C THR A 88 -6.25 -5.71 -5.61
N PRO A 89 -7.52 -6.13 -5.53
CA PRO A 89 -8.02 -7.36 -6.12
C PRO A 89 -7.61 -7.60 -7.57
N ARG A 90 -7.39 -8.88 -7.89
CA ARG A 90 -7.19 -9.40 -9.25
C ARG A 90 -8.23 -10.45 -9.59
N ASN A 91 -8.71 -10.49 -10.83
CA ASN A 91 -9.76 -11.43 -11.26
C ASN A 91 -9.42 -12.93 -11.11
N ASP A 92 -8.14 -13.28 -10.95
CA ASP A 92 -7.66 -14.65 -10.79
C ASP A 92 -7.45 -15.10 -9.33
N GLU A 93 -7.67 -14.22 -8.35
CA GLU A 93 -7.66 -14.54 -6.93
C GLU A 93 -9.08 -14.96 -6.46
N LYS A 94 -9.20 -16.06 -5.71
CA LYS A 94 -10.51 -16.64 -5.34
C LYS A 94 -11.04 -16.20 -3.98
N ASP A 95 -10.20 -15.64 -3.11
CA ASP A 95 -10.57 -15.21 -1.76
C ASP A 95 -10.14 -13.74 -1.58
N PHE A 96 -11.11 -12.84 -1.66
CA PHE A 96 -10.87 -11.42 -1.45
C PHE A 96 -11.23 -11.03 -0.03
N PHE A 97 -10.24 -10.70 0.78
CA PHE A 97 -10.48 -9.81 1.92
C PHE A 97 -10.87 -8.43 1.39
N SER A 98 -11.83 -7.76 2.02
CA SER A 98 -12.16 -6.38 1.64
C SER A 98 -11.00 -5.43 1.92
N MET A 99 -10.16 -5.76 2.92
CA MET A 99 -8.92 -5.08 3.24
C MET A 99 -7.99 -5.99 4.06
N SER A 100 -6.67 -5.84 3.90
CA SER A 100 -5.69 -6.36 4.86
C SER A 100 -4.58 -5.36 5.08
N VAL A 101 -4.00 -5.41 6.27
CA VAL A 101 -2.90 -4.53 6.68
C VAL A 101 -1.84 -5.41 7.33
N SER A 102 -0.60 -5.32 6.86
CA SER A 102 0.54 -5.89 7.55
C SER A 102 1.65 -4.85 7.70
N LEU A 103 2.36 -4.94 8.83
CA LEU A 103 3.49 -4.11 9.15
C LEU A 103 4.62 -5.02 9.59
N GLU A 104 5.72 -4.97 8.85
CA GLU A 104 6.88 -5.81 9.08
C GLU A 104 8.12 -4.94 9.28
N LYS A 105 9.06 -5.42 10.09
CA LYS A 105 10.36 -4.77 10.28
C LYS A 105 11.44 -5.69 9.76
N GLU A 106 11.92 -5.40 8.56
CA GLU A 106 12.86 -6.28 7.89
C GLU A 106 13.96 -5.52 7.15
N THR A 107 14.91 -6.27 6.62
CA THR A 107 16.06 -5.72 5.91
C THR A 107 15.74 -5.60 4.44
N PHE A 108 15.95 -4.44 3.85
CA PHE A 108 15.52 -4.21 2.47
C PHE A 108 16.38 -4.99 1.47
N TYR A 109 15.78 -5.95 0.76
CA TYR A 109 16.42 -6.92 -0.13
C TYR A 109 17.38 -6.30 -1.15
N TRP A 110 17.00 -5.19 -1.77
CA TRP A 110 17.82 -4.53 -2.78
C TRP A 110 19.12 -3.93 -2.23
N GLU A 111 19.17 -3.67 -0.91
CA GLU A 111 20.39 -3.27 -0.20
C GLU A 111 21.10 -4.49 0.43
N ALA A 112 20.34 -5.49 0.89
CA ALA A 112 20.88 -6.70 1.53
C ALA A 112 21.65 -7.63 0.56
N TYR A 113 21.21 -7.77 -0.69
CA TYR A 113 21.87 -8.62 -1.71
C TYR A 113 22.82 -7.86 -2.63
N LYS A 114 22.95 -6.53 -2.48
CA LYS A 114 23.94 -5.75 -3.21
C LYS A 114 25.37 -6.00 -2.74
N TYR A 115 25.52 -6.58 -1.55
CA TYR A 115 26.80 -6.86 -0.92
C TYR A 115 26.72 -8.29 -0.36
N ASP A 116 27.44 -9.24 -0.97
CA ASP A 116 27.58 -10.64 -0.53
C ASP A 116 28.22 -10.82 0.87
N GLU A 117 28.31 -9.75 1.63
CA GLU A 117 28.77 -9.74 3.01
C GLU A 117 27.70 -9.03 3.83
N VAL A 118 27.13 -9.77 4.80
CA VAL A 118 26.26 -9.24 5.85
C VAL A 118 27.07 -8.20 6.63
N ASN A 119 27.05 -6.97 6.13
CA ASN A 119 27.75 -5.84 6.72
C ASN A 119 27.06 -5.48 8.04
N SER A 120 27.83 -5.13 9.05
CA SER A 120 27.38 -4.67 10.37
C SER A 120 26.54 -3.38 10.37
N ASN A 121 26.25 -2.82 9.18
CA ASN A 121 25.47 -1.60 8.95
C ASN A 121 24.11 -1.88 8.28
N GLN A 122 23.55 -3.08 8.47
CA GLN A 122 22.27 -3.47 7.87
C GLN A 122 21.15 -2.53 8.32
N LYS A 123 20.53 -1.83 7.36
CA LYS A 123 19.38 -0.94 7.62
C LYS A 123 18.10 -1.76 7.67
N PHE A 124 17.34 -1.58 8.74
CA PHE A 124 15.99 -2.12 8.88
C PHE A 124 14.99 -1.07 8.40
N TYR A 125 13.93 -1.54 7.73
CA TYR A 125 12.83 -0.73 7.24
C TYR A 125 11.54 -1.21 7.87
N TYR A 126 10.64 -0.27 8.19
CA TYR A 126 9.26 -0.61 8.46
C TYR A 126 8.49 -0.63 7.15
N GLU A 127 7.97 -1.79 6.82
CA GLU A 127 7.23 -2.03 5.60
C GLU A 127 5.74 -2.19 5.92
N LEU A 128 4.95 -1.22 5.45
CA LEU A 128 3.50 -1.24 5.54
C LEU A 128 2.93 -1.75 4.22
N ASN A 129 2.27 -2.90 4.27
CA ASN A 129 1.54 -3.46 3.15
C ASN A 129 0.03 -3.30 3.41
N ILE A 130 -0.67 -2.70 2.46
CA ILE A 130 -2.12 -2.51 2.54
C ILE A 130 -2.75 -3.09 1.29
N TYR A 131 -3.55 -4.13 1.46
CA TYR A 131 -4.45 -4.62 0.43
C TYR A 131 -5.85 -4.05 0.68
N PHE A 132 -6.55 -3.59 -0.35
CA PHE A 132 -7.93 -3.13 -0.19
C PHE A 132 -8.68 -3.17 -1.51
N ASP A 133 -9.97 -3.46 -1.44
CA ASP A 133 -10.85 -3.36 -2.59
C ASP A 133 -11.41 -1.93 -2.72
N THR A 134 -11.02 -1.27 -3.81
CA THR A 134 -11.43 0.11 -4.14
C THR A 134 -12.93 0.30 -4.30
N GLN A 135 -13.70 -0.79 -4.45
CA GLN A 135 -15.15 -0.74 -4.56
C GLN A 135 -15.80 -0.33 -3.24
N TYR A 136 -15.20 -0.66 -2.10
CA TYR A 136 -15.72 -0.36 -0.77
C TYR A 136 -15.22 0.99 -0.27
N ASP A 137 -16.15 1.95 -0.17
CA ASP A 137 -15.83 3.29 0.33
C ASP A 137 -15.34 3.26 1.79
N GLU A 138 -15.80 2.32 2.61
CA GLU A 138 -15.31 2.16 3.99
C GLU A 138 -13.84 1.73 4.03
N ALA A 139 -13.44 0.75 3.22
CA ALA A 139 -12.04 0.34 3.10
C ALA A 139 -11.16 1.55 2.73
N LEU A 140 -11.57 2.35 1.75
CA LEU A 140 -10.86 3.56 1.36
C LEU A 140 -10.73 4.57 2.50
N LEU A 141 -11.79 4.80 3.28
CA LEU A 141 -11.73 5.70 4.43
C LEU A 141 -10.76 5.19 5.51
N LYS A 142 -10.68 3.87 5.73
CA LYS A 142 -9.72 3.27 6.65
C LYS A 142 -8.29 3.42 6.13
N VAL A 143 -8.06 3.14 4.85
CA VAL A 143 -6.76 3.38 4.18
C VAL A 143 -6.33 4.83 4.31
N ASP A 144 -7.25 5.78 4.14
CA ASP A 144 -6.98 7.22 4.31
C ASP A 144 -6.37 7.52 5.69
N LYS A 145 -6.96 6.97 6.76
CA LYS A 145 -6.46 7.16 8.13
C LYS A 145 -5.16 6.40 8.39
N ILE A 146 -5.02 5.18 7.89
CA ILE A 146 -3.78 4.39 8.04
C ILE A 146 -2.60 5.12 7.39
N LEU A 147 -2.82 5.71 6.22
CA LEU A 147 -1.78 6.48 5.55
C LEU A 147 -1.40 7.74 6.35
N ASP A 148 -2.35 8.41 7.02
CA ASP A 148 -2.02 9.52 7.93
C ASP A 148 -1.09 9.06 9.06
N LEU A 149 -1.35 7.90 9.67
CA LEU A 149 -0.49 7.31 10.70
C LEU A 149 0.90 6.96 10.16
N PHE A 150 0.96 6.35 8.98
CA PHE A 150 2.20 5.97 8.31
C PHE A 150 3.09 7.16 7.98
N PHE A 151 2.54 8.19 7.32
CA PHE A 151 3.31 9.40 7.00
C PHE A 151 3.66 10.23 8.24
N SER A 152 2.92 10.06 9.34
CA SER A 152 3.25 10.63 10.66
C SER A 152 4.20 9.76 11.48
N LYS A 153 4.68 8.63 10.94
CA LYS A 153 5.62 7.70 11.58
C LYS A 153 5.13 7.11 12.91
N LYS A 154 3.80 6.95 13.06
CA LYS A 154 3.17 6.37 14.26
C LYS A 154 3.15 4.84 14.20
N ILE A 155 4.33 4.24 14.20
CA ILE A 155 4.53 2.79 13.99
C ILE A 155 3.77 1.94 15.02
N ASP A 156 3.80 2.32 16.30
CA ASP A 156 3.10 1.58 17.37
C ASP A 156 1.58 1.59 17.21
N GLU A 157 1.03 2.65 16.60
CA GLU A 157 -0.41 2.73 16.28
C GLU A 157 -0.72 1.83 15.08
N LEU A 158 0.13 1.83 14.05
CA LEU A 158 -0.04 0.97 12.88
C LEU A 158 0.00 -0.52 13.23
N GLN A 159 0.89 -0.94 14.13
CA GLN A 159 1.02 -2.36 14.52
C GLN A 159 -0.30 -2.92 15.09
N LYS A 160 -1.11 -2.08 15.75
CA LYS A 160 -2.42 -2.47 16.30
C LYS A 160 -3.49 -2.66 15.24
N LEU A 161 -3.26 -2.14 14.03
CA LEU A 161 -4.18 -2.21 12.90
C LEU A 161 -3.85 -3.35 11.93
N CYS A 162 -2.82 -4.16 12.22
CA CYS A 162 -2.46 -5.31 11.40
C CYS A 162 -3.53 -6.40 11.52
N GLY A 163 -3.97 -6.92 10.38
CA GLY A 163 -5.02 -7.93 10.32
C GLY A 163 -5.69 -8.03 8.96
N TYR A 164 -6.71 -8.88 8.91
CA TYR A 164 -7.58 -9.08 7.74
C TYR A 164 -8.98 -8.59 8.09
N TYR A 165 -9.56 -7.80 7.19
CA TYR A 165 -10.85 -7.16 7.38
C TYR A 165 -11.77 -7.44 6.19
N GLU A 166 -12.98 -7.87 6.51
CA GLU A 166 -14.07 -8.12 5.60
C GLU A 166 -15.14 -7.05 5.80
N ASN A 167 -16.02 -6.87 4.81
CA ASN A 167 -17.09 -5.88 4.86
C ASN A 167 -17.98 -5.97 6.13
N GLY A 168 -18.07 -7.16 6.75
CA GLY A 168 -18.83 -7.38 7.98
C GLY A 168 -18.11 -6.97 9.28
N ASN A 169 -16.79 -6.80 9.29
CA ASN A 169 -16.01 -6.58 10.51
C ASN A 169 -15.18 -5.29 10.50
N PHE A 170 -15.41 -4.38 9.55
CA PHE A 170 -14.71 -3.07 9.53
C PHE A 170 -14.89 -2.23 10.81
N SER A 171 -15.94 -2.51 11.60
CA SER A 171 -16.14 -1.93 12.93
C SER A 171 -15.07 -2.33 13.95
N GLU A 172 -14.40 -3.47 13.75
CA GLU A 172 -13.29 -3.95 14.59
C GLU A 172 -12.00 -3.14 14.34
N LEU A 173 -11.87 -2.54 13.15
CA LEU A 173 -10.78 -1.62 12.81
C LEU A 173 -11.08 -0.22 13.38
N ILE A 174 -10.83 -0.03 14.67
CA ILE A 174 -11.00 1.26 15.34
C ILE A 174 -9.76 2.12 15.11
N ILE A 175 -9.94 3.22 14.38
CA ILE A 175 -8.91 4.24 14.16
C ILE A 175 -9.50 5.56 14.62
N GLU A 176 -9.04 6.05 15.78
CA GLU A 176 -9.48 7.31 16.40
C GLU A 176 -8.95 8.53 15.63
#